data_AF-A0A7J9QN84-F1
#
_entry.id   AF-A0A7J9QN84-F1
#
_cell.length_a   1.000
_cell.length_b   1.000
_cell.length_c   1.000
_cell.angle_alpha   90.00
_cell.angle_beta   90.00
_cell.angle_gamma   90.00
#
_symmetry.space_group_name_H-M   'P 1'
#
loop_
_entity.id
_entity.type
_entity.pdbx_description
1 polymer ?
#
loop_
_entity_poly.entity_id
_entity_poly.type
_entity_poly.pdbx_seq_one_letter_code
_entity_poly.pdbx_strand_id
1 'polypeptide(L)' 'MREKLLFLCTCTGIEIMTAIGVTGYLLYLEEPILALISTVVFAKLIVFHFIMDYYDKSIKKKSQDLSLKNT' A
#
# COMPACT_ATOMS: atom_id res chain seq x y z
N MET A 1 6.29 11.61 -12.82
CA MET A 1 6.74 10.48 -11.93
C MET A 1 6.67 10.78 -10.42
N ARG A 2 6.70 12.04 -9.96
CA ARG A 2 6.54 12.37 -8.52
C ARG A 2 5.09 12.29 -8.01
N GLU A 3 4.12 12.44 -8.90
CA GLU A 3 2.68 12.44 -8.57
C GLU A 3 2.20 11.06 -8.08
N LYS A 4 2.72 9.99 -8.69
CA LYS A 4 2.41 8.59 -8.31
C LYS A 4 2.94 8.23 -6.91
N LEU A 5 4.13 8.72 -6.57
CA LEU A 5 4.76 8.52 -5.26
C LEU A 5 4.07 9.30 -4.14
N LEU A 6 3.63 10.53 -4.42
CA LEU A 6 2.85 11.34 -3.48
C LEU A 6 1.44 10.75 -3.30
N PHE A 7 0.81 10.27 -4.37
CA PHE A 7 -0.48 9.58 -4.30
C PHE A 7 -0.41 8.28 -3.49
N LEU A 8 0.63 7.45 -3.69
CA LEU A 8 0.83 6.22 -2.91
C LEU A 8 1.14 6.51 -1.43
N CYS A 9 1.92 7.56 -1.13
CA CYS A 9 2.20 7.97 0.25
C CYS A 9 0.93 8.45 0.97
N THR A 10 0.13 9.26 0.30
CA THR A 10 -1.16 9.75 0.83
C THR A 10 -2.18 8.61 0.93
N CYS A 11 -2.29 7.73 -0.07
CA CYS A 11 -3.18 6.56 -0.04
C CYS A 11 -2.80 5.58 1.05
N THR A 12 -1.52 5.23 1.19
CA THR A 12 -1.05 4.33 2.27
C THR A 12 -1.30 4.93 3.65
N GLY A 13 -1.10 6.25 3.81
CA GLY A 13 -1.41 6.95 5.05
C GLY A 13 -2.90 6.91 5.39
N ILE A 14 -3.77 7.13 4.39
CA ILE A 14 -5.23 7.02 4.54
C ILE A 14 -5.65 5.57 4.83
N GLU A 15 -5.05 4.57 4.20
CA GLU A 15 -5.31 3.15 4.45
C GLU A 15 -4.97 2.77 5.89
N ILE A 16 -3.84 3.24 6.44
CA ILE A 16 -3.46 2.98 7.84
C ILE A 16 -4.43 3.66 8.80
N MET A 17 -4.79 4.92 8.57
CA MET A 17 -5.75 5.62 9.42
C MET A 17 -7.13 4.96 9.39
N THR A 18 -7.56 4.51 8.22
CA THR A 18 -8.83 3.79 8.06
C THR A 18 -8.78 2.44 8.76
N ALA A 19 -7.67 1.69 8.64
CA ALA A 19 -7.51 0.40 9.31
C ALA A 19 -7.55 0.56 10.84
N ILE A 20 -6.89 1.59 11.40
CA ILE A 20 -6.92 1.89 12.83
C ILE A 20 -8.34 2.29 13.27
N GLY A 21 -9.00 3.16 12.53
CA GLY A 21 -10.35 3.63 12.84
C GLY A 21 -11.38 2.49 12.80
N VAL A 22 -11.35 1.67 11.75
CA VAL A 22 -12.24 0.51 11.59
C VAL A 22 -11.96 -0.54 12.66
N THR A 23 -10.69 -0.92 12.86
CA THR A 23 -10.34 -1.93 13.88
C THR A 23 -10.72 -1.45 15.28
N GLY A 24 -10.43 -0.20 15.62
CA GLY A 24 -10.81 0.40 16.90
C GLY A 24 -12.32 0.47 17.09
N TYR A 25 -13.08 0.83 16.05
CA TYR A 25 -14.54 0.87 16.09
C TYR A 25 -15.16 -0.52 16.30
N LEU A 26 -14.59 -1.54 15.64
CA LEU A 26 -15.05 -2.91 15.80
C LEU A 26 -14.67 -3.54 17.14
N LEU A 27 -13.50 -3.18 17.69
CA LEU A 27 -13.14 -3.56 19.06
C LEU A 27 -14.06 -2.91 20.09
N TYR A 28 -14.51 -1.68 19.85
CA TYR A 28 -15.50 -1.01 20.69
C TYR A 28 -16.88 -1.71 20.67
N LEU A 29 -17.24 -2.32 19.54
CA LEU A 29 -18.49 -3.08 19.38
C LEU A 29 -18.41 -4.53 19.92
N GLU A 30 -17.28 -4.94 20.48
CA GLU A 30 -17.04 -6.31 20.98
C GLU A 30 -17.24 -7.39 19.91
N GLU A 31 -17.02 -7.07 18.64
CA GLU A 31 -17.15 -7.98 17.48
C GLU A 31 -15.75 -8.39 16.95
N PRO A 32 -15.05 -9.33 17.63
CA PRO A 32 -13.66 -9.66 17.32
C PRO A 32 -13.48 -10.33 15.96
N ILE A 33 -14.50 -11.03 15.46
CA ILE A 33 -14.46 -11.74 14.18
C ILE A 33 -14.40 -10.75 13.03
N LEU A 34 -15.26 -9.73 13.03
CA LEU A 34 -15.24 -8.71 11.99
C LEU A 34 -13.97 -7.85 12.09
N ALA A 35 -13.44 -7.60 13.29
CA ALA A 35 -12.16 -6.91 13.49
C ALA A 35 -10.98 -7.69 12.88
N LEU A 36 -11.00 -9.01 13.02
CA LEU A 36 -9.99 -9.89 12.40
C LEU A 36 -10.06 -9.83 10.87
N ILE A 37 -11.28 -9.96 10.31
CA ILE A 37 -11.49 -9.93 8.86
C ILE A 37 -11.07 -8.58 8.28
N SER A 38 -11.46 -7.47 8.92
CA SER A 38 -11.10 -6.13 8.45
C SER A 38 -9.59 -5.93 8.46
N THR A 39 -8.90 -6.32 9.54
CA THR A 39 -7.44 -6.23 9.65
C THR A 39 -6.75 -7.03 8.53
N VAL A 40 -7.21 -8.25 8.25
CA VAL A 40 -6.65 -9.09 7.18
C VAL A 40 -6.85 -8.46 5.80
N VAL A 41 -8.03 -7.90 5.52
CA VAL A 41 -8.32 -7.24 4.24
C VAL A 41 -7.46 -5.98 4.08
N PHE A 42 -7.36 -5.15 5.12
CA PHE A 42 -6.51 -3.95 5.08
C PHE A 42 -5.03 -4.31 4.93
N ALA A 43 -4.54 -5.34 5.63
CA ALA A 43 -3.16 -5.82 5.48
C ALA A 43 -2.86 -6.27 4.05
N LYS A 44 -3.80 -6.98 3.41
CA LYS A 44 -3.69 -7.41 2.01
C LYS A 44 -3.52 -6.22 1.04
N LEU A 45 -4.26 -5.14 1.25
CA LEU A 45 -4.21 -3.92 0.42
C LEU A 45 -2.87 -3.18 0.56
N ILE A 46 -2.38 -3.04 1.78
CA ILE A 46 -1.08 -2.41 2.08
C ILE A 46 0.06 -3.20 1.42
N VAL A 47 0.03 -4.53 1.52
CA VAL A 47 1.03 -5.40 0.87
C VAL A 47 0.99 -5.25 -0.64
N PHE A 48 -0.20 -5.13 -1.23
CA PHE A 48 -0.34 -4.93 -2.68
C PHE A 48 0.29 -3.59 -3.13
N HIS A 49 0.05 -2.51 -2.38
CA HIS A 49 0.68 -1.21 -2.64
C HIS A 49 2.21 -1.27 -2.55
N PHE A 50 2.73 -1.99 -1.56
CA PHE A 50 4.17 -2.17 -1.37
C PHE A 50 4.83 -2.95 -2.51
N ILE A 51 4.21 -4.05 -2.96
CA ILE A 51 4.71 -4.84 -4.10
C ILE A 51 4.70 -3.98 -5.37
N MET A 52 3.65 -3.21 -5.60
CA MET A 52 3.56 -2.33 -6.77
C MET A 52 4.66 -1.25 -6.75
N ASP A 53 4.93 -0.62 -5.60
CA ASP A 53 6.04 0.34 -5.46
C ASP A 53 7.41 -0.33 -5.70
N TYR A 54 7.60 -1.52 -5.15
CA TYR A 54 8.83 -2.29 -5.36
C TYR A 54 9.04 -2.63 -6.85
N TYR A 55 7.99 -3.09 -7.53
CA TYR A 55 8.04 -3.38 -8.96
C TYR A 55 8.23 -2.12 -9.80
N ASP A 56 7.58 -1.00 -9.50
CA ASP A 56 7.77 0.28 -10.22
C ASP A 56 9.24 0.73 -10.17
N LYS A 57 9.89 0.62 -8.99
CA LYS A 57 11.32 0.90 -8.85
C LYS A 57 12.20 -0.05 -9.66
N SER A 58 11.83 -1.33 -9.72
CA SER A 58 12.56 -2.32 -10.52
C SER A 58 12.46 -2.05 -12.03
N ILE A 59 11.29 -1.60 -12.50
CA ILE A 59 11.05 -1.27 -13.91
C ILE A 59 11.79 0.01 -14.31
N LYS A 60 11.82 1.05 -13.45
CA LYS A 60 12.64 2.24 -13.71
C LYS A 60 14.12 1.93 -13.86
N LYS A 61 14.65 1.04 -13.01
CA LYS A 61 16.06 0.64 -13.06
C LYS A 61 16.37 -0.10 -14.36
N LYS A 62 15.47 -0.97 -14.82
CA LYS A 62 15.59 -1.66 -16.11
C LYS A 62 15.48 -0.71 -17.31
N SER A 63 14.66 0.33 -17.23
CA SER A 63 14.53 1.32 -18.30
C SER A 63 15.72 2.28 -18.40
N GLN A 64 16.42 2.56 -17.30
CA GLN A 64 17.69 3.31 -17.33
C GLN A 64 18.84 2.48 -17.91
N ASP A 65 18.90 1.19 -17.58
CA ASP A 65 19.94 0.27 -18.09
C ASP A 65 19.81 0.06 -19.61
N LEU A 66 18.58 -0.01 -20.12
CA LEU A 66 18.32 -0.15 -21.56
C LEU A 66 18.66 1.11 -22.36
N SER A 67 18.60 2.29 -21.74
CA SER A 67 19.00 3.57 -22.37
C SER A 67 20.51 3.84 -22.31
N LEU A 68 21.26 3.06 -21.52
CA LEU A 68 22.72 3.15 -21.44
C LEU A 68 23.42 2.09 -22.30
N LYS A 69 22.68 1.07 -22.74
CA LYS A 69 23.16 0.02 -23.64
C LYS A 69 22.90 0.31 -25.12
N ASN A 70 22.07 1.31 -25.43
CA ASN A 70 21.74 1.73 -26.80
C ASN A 70 22.39 3.07 -27.22
N THR A 71 23.33 3.57 -26.41
CA THR A 71 24.27 4.67 -26.72
C THR A 71 25.68 4.11 -26.63
#